data_AF-A0A432T276-F1
#
_entry.id   AF-A0A432T276-F1
#
_cell.length_a   1.000
_cell.length_b   1.000
_cell.length_c   1.000
_cell.angle_alpha   90.00
_cell.angle_beta   90.00
_cell.angle_gamma   90.00
#
_symmetry.space_group_name_H-M   'P 1'
#
loop_
_entity.id
_entity.type
_entity.pdbx_description
1 polymer ?
#
loop_
_entity_poly.entity_id
_entity_poly.type
_entity_poly.pdbx_seq_one_letter_code
_entity_poly.pdbx_strand_id
1 'polypeptide(L)'
;SMQSDELLALIDALNPDNEEGRLNLIVRMGASKISELYPPLLKAVRDAGKNVVWTIDPMHGNVEKSSTGFKTRDFDNILSEVEQFFAIHKEMGTVAAGIHLEMTGNDVTECTGSTSCAITDEGLASRYHTQCDPRLNASQALELAFMLSDTIEQKA
;
A
#
# COMPACT_ATOMS: atom_id res chain seq x y z
N SER A 1 -12.67 -2.28 -11.86
CA SER A 1 -12.16 -1.75 -10.58
C SER A 1 -13.34 -1.29 -9.74
N MET A 2 -13.15 -1.14 -8.43
CA MET A 2 -14.17 -0.69 -7.48
C MET A 2 -14.83 0.62 -7.93
N GLN A 3 -16.16 0.73 -7.83
CA GLN A 3 -16.93 1.95 -8.09
C GLN A 3 -17.51 2.50 -6.79
N SER A 4 -17.82 3.79 -6.73
CA SER A 4 -18.31 4.44 -5.51
C SER A 4 -19.62 3.85 -4.98
N ASP A 5 -20.59 3.58 -5.86
CA ASP A 5 -21.90 3.03 -5.45
C ASP A 5 -21.76 1.60 -4.91
N GLU A 6 -20.90 0.80 -5.53
CA GLU A 6 -20.57 -0.55 -5.09
C GLU A 6 -19.86 -0.52 -3.73
N LEU A 7 -18.92 0.41 -3.54
CA LEU A 7 -18.20 0.58 -2.28
C LEU A 7 -19.16 0.96 -1.14
N LEU A 8 -20.07 1.90 -1.38
CA LEU A 8 -21.06 2.31 -0.37
C LEU A 8 -22.00 1.16 0.00
N ALA A 9 -22.50 0.41 -1.00
CA ALA A 9 -23.34 -0.77 -0.74
C ALA A 9 -22.60 -1.84 0.07
N LEU A 10 -21.30 -2.03 -0.20
CA LEU A 10 -20.47 -2.97 0.55
C LEU A 10 -20.25 -2.50 2.00
N ILE A 11 -20.04 -1.20 2.21
CA ILE A 11 -19.93 -0.62 3.56
C ILE A 11 -21.24 -0.83 4.33
N ASP A 12 -22.39 -0.59 3.70
CA ASP A 12 -23.71 -0.80 4.33
C ASP A 12 -23.92 -2.26 4.73
N ALA A 13 -23.46 -3.21 3.91
CA ALA A 13 -23.59 -4.63 4.21
C ALA A 13 -22.64 -5.10 5.33
N LEU A 14 -21.42 -4.54 5.41
CA LEU A 14 -20.38 -4.99 6.35
C LEU A 14 -20.34 -4.20 7.67
N ASN A 15 -20.85 -2.97 7.66
CA ASN A 15 -20.92 -2.06 8.81
C ASN A 15 -22.31 -1.38 8.88
N PRO A 16 -23.41 -2.15 9.04
CA PRO A 16 -24.77 -1.62 8.94
C PRO A 16 -25.10 -0.56 10.00
N ASP A 17 -24.49 -0.66 11.19
CA ASP A 17 -24.67 0.27 12.30
C ASP A 17 -23.67 1.44 12.27
N ASN A 18 -22.85 1.53 11.21
CA ASN A 18 -21.82 2.56 11.02
C ASN A 18 -20.87 2.71 12.22
N GLU A 19 -20.50 1.58 12.84
CA GLU A 19 -19.63 1.53 14.01
C GLU A 19 -18.20 1.95 13.64
N GLU A 20 -17.63 2.86 14.41
CA GLU A 20 -16.25 3.29 14.23
C GLU A 20 -15.28 2.13 14.49
N GLY A 21 -14.25 1.98 13.65
CA GLY A 21 -13.25 0.91 13.78
C GLY A 21 -13.69 -0.47 13.30
N ARG A 22 -14.97 -0.68 12.97
CA ARG A 22 -15.51 -1.99 12.56
C ARG A 22 -15.00 -2.47 11.20
N LEU A 23 -14.93 -1.56 10.23
CA LEU A 23 -14.58 -1.89 8.84
C LEU A 23 -13.30 -1.18 8.43
N ASN A 24 -12.29 -1.95 8.02
CA ASN A 24 -11.06 -1.46 7.42
C ASN A 24 -11.13 -1.62 5.90
N LEU A 25 -11.01 -0.52 5.18
CA LEU A 25 -10.86 -0.49 3.73
C LEU A 25 -9.37 -0.41 3.38
N ILE A 26 -8.86 -1.47 2.75
CA ILE A 26 -7.46 -1.63 2.39
C ILE A 26 -7.29 -1.22 0.92
N VAL A 27 -6.69 -0.06 0.68
CA VAL A 27 -6.42 0.49 -0.66
C VAL A 27 -5.20 -0.21 -1.27
N ARG A 28 -5.26 -0.62 -2.54
CA ARG A 28 -4.15 -1.30 -3.25
C ARG A 28 -4.19 -1.05 -4.75
N MET A 29 -3.94 0.19 -5.16
CA MET A 29 -4.18 0.65 -6.53
C MET A 29 -2.94 0.59 -7.41
N GLY A 30 -1.76 0.63 -6.81
CA GLY A 30 -0.48 0.81 -7.48
C GLY A 30 -0.09 2.29 -7.55
N ALA A 31 1.20 2.58 -7.46
CA ALA A 31 1.77 3.93 -7.45
C ALA A 31 1.36 4.77 -8.66
N SER A 32 1.19 4.14 -9.82
CA SER A 32 0.81 4.81 -11.07
C SER A 32 -0.67 5.15 -11.18
N LYS A 33 -1.53 4.63 -10.29
CA LYS A 33 -3.00 4.72 -10.42
C LYS A 33 -3.68 5.34 -9.21
N ILE A 34 -3.04 5.30 -8.04
CA ILE A 34 -3.66 5.72 -6.78
C ILE A 34 -4.18 7.17 -6.84
N SER A 35 -3.40 8.10 -7.39
CA SER A 35 -3.76 9.52 -7.50
C SER A 35 -4.99 9.79 -8.37
N GLU A 36 -5.28 8.91 -9.33
CA GLU A 36 -6.46 9.02 -10.19
C GLU A 36 -7.67 8.28 -9.58
N LEU A 37 -7.47 7.04 -9.14
CA LEU A 37 -8.56 6.13 -8.81
C LEU A 37 -9.07 6.27 -7.37
N TYR A 38 -8.22 6.69 -6.43
CA TYR A 38 -8.57 6.70 -5.01
C TYR A 38 -9.43 7.92 -4.59
N PRO A 39 -9.12 9.17 -5.01
CA PRO A 39 -9.86 10.35 -4.53
C PRO A 39 -11.38 10.29 -4.74
N PRO A 40 -11.92 9.80 -5.87
CA PRO A 40 -13.38 9.68 -6.05
C PRO A 40 -14.04 8.74 -5.03
N LEU A 41 -13.37 7.64 -4.66
CA LEU A 41 -13.88 6.67 -3.68
C LEU A 41 -13.84 7.26 -2.26
N LEU A 42 -12.70 7.85 -1.88
CA LEU A 42 -12.55 8.50 -0.58
C LEU A 42 -13.58 9.62 -0.40
N LYS A 43 -13.82 10.42 -1.45
CA LYS A 43 -14.83 11.49 -1.43
C LYS A 43 -16.22 10.93 -1.19
N ALA A 44 -16.61 9.87 -1.91
CA ALA A 44 -17.93 9.27 -1.80
C ALA A 44 -18.21 8.74 -0.38
N VAL A 45 -17.24 8.03 0.20
CA VAL A 45 -17.36 7.48 1.57
C VAL A 45 -17.44 8.60 2.62
N ARG A 46 -16.59 9.63 2.48
CA ARG A 46 -16.59 10.81 3.36
C ARG A 46 -17.91 11.56 3.30
N ASP A 47 -18.38 11.88 2.09
CA ASP A 47 -19.61 12.65 1.89
C ASP A 47 -20.87 11.87 2.31
N ALA A 48 -20.81 10.53 2.29
CA ALA A 48 -21.85 9.65 2.81
C ALA A 48 -21.81 9.46 4.34
N GLY A 49 -20.85 10.09 5.04
CA GLY A 49 -20.73 10.03 6.51
C GLY A 49 -20.42 8.63 7.05
N LYS A 50 -19.72 7.80 6.28
CA LYS A 50 -19.38 6.43 6.67
C LYS A 50 -18.12 6.37 7.53
N ASN A 51 -18.21 5.65 8.64
CA ASN A 51 -17.10 5.40 9.56
C ASN A 51 -16.36 4.14 9.11
N VAL A 52 -15.14 4.35 8.61
CA VAL A 52 -14.24 3.28 8.17
C VAL A 52 -12.80 3.61 8.56
N VAL A 53 -11.99 2.58 8.71
CA VAL A 53 -10.54 2.71 8.84
C VAL A 53 -9.93 2.63 7.45
N TRP A 54 -9.06 3.58 7.09
CA TRP A 54 -8.35 3.57 5.82
C TRP A 54 -6.92 3.09 6.00
N THR A 55 -6.57 2.00 5.35
CA THR A 55 -5.18 1.52 5.30
C THR A 55 -4.72 1.34 3.86
N ILE A 56 -3.41 1.44 3.63
CA ILE A 56 -2.79 1.22 2.32
C ILE A 56 -2.03 -0.10 2.29
N ASP A 57 -2.29 -0.92 1.28
CA ASP A 57 -1.51 -2.07 0.84
C ASP A 57 -0.77 -1.67 -0.44
N PRO A 58 0.46 -1.13 -0.31
CA PRO A 58 1.27 -0.68 -1.45
C PRO A 58 1.97 -1.85 -2.16
N MET A 59 1.63 -3.10 -1.84
CA MET A 59 2.36 -4.27 -2.31
C MET A 59 1.71 -4.84 -3.56
N HIS A 60 0.42 -5.14 -3.46
CA HIS A 60 -0.27 -5.93 -4.48
C HIS A 60 -0.64 -5.14 -5.74
N GLY A 61 -0.70 -3.81 -5.64
CA GLY A 61 -0.87 -2.93 -6.80
C GLY A 61 0.40 -2.75 -7.64
N ASN A 62 1.58 -3.11 -7.09
CA ASN A 62 2.90 -2.84 -7.66
C ASN A 62 3.68 -4.11 -8.05
N VAL A 63 2.98 -5.23 -8.32
CA VAL A 63 3.64 -6.45 -8.82
C VAL A 63 4.05 -6.25 -10.28
N GLU A 64 5.32 -6.50 -10.55
CA GLU A 64 5.90 -6.47 -11.89
C GLU A 64 6.74 -7.72 -12.16
N LYS A 65 7.18 -7.86 -13.42
CA LYS A 65 8.01 -8.99 -13.87
C LYS A 65 9.38 -8.47 -14.24
N SER A 66 10.41 -8.97 -13.58
CA SER A 66 11.81 -8.64 -13.84
C SER A 66 12.25 -9.09 -15.24
N SER A 67 13.38 -8.57 -15.70
CA SER A 67 14.05 -9.01 -16.94
C SER A 67 14.42 -10.50 -16.92
N THR A 68 14.70 -11.05 -15.73
CA THR A 68 14.98 -12.47 -15.49
C THR A 68 13.72 -13.34 -15.36
N GLY A 69 12.54 -12.73 -15.41
CA GLY A 69 11.25 -13.41 -15.42
C GLY A 69 10.65 -13.71 -14.04
N PHE A 70 11.33 -13.32 -12.96
CA PHE A 70 10.78 -13.37 -11.61
C PHE A 70 9.68 -12.32 -11.45
N LYS A 71 8.68 -12.61 -10.62
CA LYS A 71 7.85 -11.54 -10.07
C LYS A 71 8.67 -10.76 -9.06
N THR A 72 8.61 -9.45 -9.12
CA THR A 72 9.22 -8.55 -8.13
C THR A 72 8.26 -7.41 -7.83
N ARG A 73 8.64 -6.57 -6.87
CA ARG A 73 8.03 -5.28 -6.59
C ARG A 73 9.17 -4.30 -6.40
N ASP A 74 9.11 -3.17 -7.08
CA ASP A 74 10.07 -2.10 -6.91
C ASP A 74 9.75 -1.29 -5.64
N PHE A 75 10.77 -1.10 -4.80
CA PHE A 75 10.64 -0.41 -3.51
C PHE A 75 10.21 1.05 -3.67
N ASP A 76 10.69 1.76 -4.70
CA ASP A 76 10.32 3.16 -4.91
C ASP A 76 8.84 3.28 -5.28
N ASN A 77 8.32 2.33 -6.06
CA ASN A 77 6.88 2.25 -6.32
C ASN A 77 6.08 1.97 -5.04
N ILE A 78 6.54 1.05 -4.19
CA ILE A 78 5.90 0.77 -2.89
C ILE A 78 5.85 2.05 -2.04
N LEU A 79 6.99 2.72 -1.88
CA LEU A 79 7.09 3.96 -1.10
C LEU A 79 6.21 5.07 -1.69
N SER A 80 6.27 5.26 -3.02
CA SER A 80 5.51 6.30 -3.71
C SER A 80 4.00 6.13 -3.54
N GLU A 81 3.48 4.89 -3.57
CA GLU A 81 2.06 4.66 -3.33
C GLU A 81 1.66 5.03 -1.88
N VAL A 82 2.52 4.73 -0.90
CA VAL A 82 2.31 5.15 0.49
C VAL A 82 2.32 6.68 0.61
N GLU A 83 3.32 7.35 0.06
CA GLU A 83 3.43 8.82 0.12
C GLU A 83 2.23 9.53 -0.49
N GLN A 84 1.76 9.02 -1.64
CA GLN A 84 0.56 9.52 -2.33
C GLN A 84 -0.70 9.28 -1.49
N PHE A 85 -0.86 8.11 -0.88
CA PHE A 85 -1.99 7.81 0.00
C PHE A 85 -2.10 8.82 1.16
N PHE A 86 -0.98 9.09 1.85
CA PHE A 86 -0.94 10.09 2.93
C PHE A 86 -1.20 11.51 2.41
N ALA A 87 -0.67 11.87 1.24
CA ALA A 87 -0.92 13.17 0.63
C ALA A 87 -2.40 13.38 0.29
N ILE A 88 -3.05 12.40 -0.34
CA ILE A 88 -4.48 12.42 -0.69
C ILE A 88 -5.33 12.58 0.57
N HIS A 89 -5.04 11.83 1.63
CA HIS A 89 -5.77 11.95 2.90
C HIS A 89 -5.66 13.35 3.51
N LYS A 90 -4.46 13.93 3.50
CA LYS A 90 -4.22 15.31 3.96
C LYS A 90 -5.01 16.32 3.15
N GLU A 91 -4.94 16.27 1.83
CA GLU A 91 -5.68 17.17 0.92
C GLU A 91 -7.20 17.07 1.09
N MET A 92 -7.70 15.87 1.38
CA MET A 92 -9.13 15.61 1.53
C MET A 92 -9.66 15.79 2.96
N GLY A 93 -8.79 16.13 3.92
CA GLY A 93 -9.14 16.35 5.32
C GLY A 93 -9.61 15.07 6.03
N THR A 94 -8.97 13.94 5.73
CA THR A 94 -9.32 12.61 6.27
C THR A 94 -8.09 11.95 6.89
N VAL A 95 -8.28 10.85 7.63
CA VAL A 95 -7.20 10.17 8.35
C VAL A 95 -6.68 8.97 7.56
N ALA A 96 -5.39 8.98 7.22
CA ALA A 96 -4.64 7.80 6.80
C ALA A 96 -4.27 6.99 8.06
N ALA A 97 -4.93 5.86 8.30
CA ALA A 97 -4.87 5.17 9.59
C ALA A 97 -3.75 4.13 9.70
N GLY A 98 -3.19 3.64 8.58
CA GLY A 98 -2.09 2.68 8.64
C GLY A 98 -1.70 2.07 7.31
N ILE A 99 -0.80 1.10 7.38
CA ILE A 99 -0.23 0.38 6.24
C ILE A 99 -0.40 -1.14 6.44
N HIS A 100 -0.49 -1.88 5.33
CA HIS A 100 -0.59 -3.33 5.29
C HIS A 100 0.50 -3.86 4.35
N LEU A 101 1.48 -4.59 4.89
CA LEU A 101 2.67 -5.02 4.16
C LEU A 101 2.81 -6.54 4.13
N GLU A 102 3.38 -7.04 3.04
CA GLU A 102 3.95 -8.39 2.97
C GLU A 102 5.45 -8.31 3.22
N MET A 103 5.88 -8.84 4.37
CA MET A 103 7.28 -8.76 4.80
C MET A 103 7.74 -10.07 5.46
N THR A 104 9.06 -10.22 5.57
CA THR A 104 9.68 -11.32 6.30
C THR A 104 10.94 -10.84 7.00
N GLY A 105 11.22 -11.40 8.18
CA GLY A 105 12.48 -11.17 8.90
C GLY A 105 13.69 -11.88 8.29
N ASN A 106 13.47 -12.72 7.28
CA ASN A 106 14.55 -13.44 6.60
C ASN A 106 15.27 -12.55 5.59
N ASP A 107 16.57 -12.81 5.40
CA ASP A 107 17.41 -12.14 4.41
C ASP A 107 17.17 -12.72 3.00
N VAL A 108 16.07 -12.28 2.38
CA VAL A 108 15.58 -12.72 1.06
C VAL A 108 15.80 -11.66 -0.02
N THR A 109 15.85 -12.09 -1.27
CA THR A 109 16.05 -11.24 -2.44
C THR A 109 14.79 -11.23 -3.31
N GLU A 110 13.68 -10.73 -2.77
CA GLU A 110 12.36 -10.82 -3.41
C GLU A 110 11.91 -9.49 -4.05
N CYS A 111 12.19 -8.34 -3.43
CA CYS A 111 11.88 -7.00 -3.96
C CYS A 111 13.14 -6.23 -4.37
N THR A 112 13.03 -5.36 -5.37
CA THR A 112 14.11 -4.54 -5.96
C THR A 112 14.01 -3.06 -5.50
N GLY A 113 14.93 -2.21 -5.93
CA GLY A 113 14.82 -0.73 -5.82
C GLY A 113 15.27 -0.10 -4.49
N SER A 114 15.31 -0.87 -3.40
CA SER A 114 15.70 -0.34 -2.07
C SER A 114 17.16 0.11 -2.01
N THR A 115 17.42 1.22 -1.30
CA THR A 115 18.79 1.71 -1.06
C THR A 115 19.50 0.90 0.02
N SER A 116 18.78 0.50 1.08
CA SER A 116 19.35 -0.35 2.14
C SER A 116 19.70 -1.76 1.67
N CYS A 117 19.05 -2.23 0.59
CA CYS A 117 19.28 -3.53 -0.02
C CYS A 117 19.11 -3.45 -1.55
N ALA A 118 20.21 -3.09 -2.23
CA ALA A 118 20.26 -2.92 -3.69
C ALA A 118 20.22 -4.26 -4.45
N ILE A 119 19.06 -4.92 -4.41
CA ILE A 119 18.81 -6.16 -5.16
C ILE A 119 18.54 -5.80 -6.62
N THR A 120 19.31 -6.41 -7.53
CA THR A 120 19.08 -6.31 -8.98
C THR A 120 18.18 -7.45 -9.46
N ASP A 121 17.66 -7.33 -10.69
CA ASP A 121 16.89 -8.38 -11.35
C ASP A 121 17.61 -9.74 -11.40
N GLU A 122 18.93 -9.74 -11.62
CA GLU A 122 19.77 -10.93 -11.58
C GLU A 122 19.97 -11.44 -10.15
N GLY A 123 20.04 -10.53 -9.19
CA GLY A 123 20.19 -10.83 -7.77
C GLY A 123 18.97 -11.53 -7.17
N LEU A 124 17.77 -11.39 -7.76
CA LEU A 124 16.54 -11.99 -7.29
C LEU A 124 16.66 -13.51 -7.06
N ALA A 125 17.33 -14.23 -7.97
CA ALA A 125 17.46 -15.68 -7.92
C ALA A 125 18.29 -16.21 -6.74
N SER A 126 19.05 -15.34 -6.05
CA SER A 126 19.96 -15.73 -4.96
C SER A 126 19.23 -16.38 -3.79
N ARG A 127 18.11 -15.77 -3.36
CA ARG A 127 17.32 -16.17 -2.19
C ARG A 127 15.83 -15.88 -2.38
N TYR A 128 15.30 -16.25 -3.53
CA TYR A 128 13.87 -16.17 -3.81
C TYR A 128 13.13 -17.36 -3.18
N HIS A 129 12.48 -17.15 -2.03
CA HIS A 129 11.92 -18.26 -1.24
C HIS A 129 10.40 -18.27 -1.19
N THR A 130 9.73 -17.20 -1.62
CA THR A 130 8.28 -17.16 -1.73
C THR A 130 7.74 -18.03 -2.87
N GLN A 131 6.58 -18.66 -2.63
CA GLN A 131 5.83 -19.40 -3.64
C GLN A 131 4.70 -18.54 -4.25
N CYS A 132 4.42 -17.39 -3.64
CA CYS A 132 3.33 -16.50 -4.03
C CYS A 132 3.90 -15.18 -4.54
N ASP A 133 3.82 -14.13 -3.73
CA ASP A 133 4.27 -12.81 -4.11
C ASP A 133 5.55 -12.39 -3.35
N PRO A 134 6.33 -11.45 -3.92
CA PRO A 134 7.59 -10.96 -3.35
C PRO A 134 7.41 -10.16 -2.06
N ARG A 135 8.13 -10.50 -0.99
CA ARG A 135 8.03 -9.82 0.30
C ARG A 135 9.19 -8.85 0.51
N LEU A 136 8.94 -7.78 1.26
CA LEU A 136 10.03 -6.97 1.81
C LEU A 136 10.86 -7.80 2.78
N ASN A 137 12.19 -7.76 2.64
CA ASN A 137 13.09 -8.30 3.66
C ASN A 137 13.19 -7.35 4.87
N ALA A 138 13.91 -7.77 5.91
CA ALA A 138 14.02 -6.99 7.15
C ALA A 138 14.60 -5.58 6.94
N SER A 139 15.64 -5.44 6.11
CA SER A 139 16.28 -4.15 5.83
C SER A 139 15.34 -3.21 5.08
N GLN A 140 14.67 -3.71 4.05
CA GLN A 140 13.70 -2.96 3.27
C GLN A 140 12.50 -2.52 4.13
N ALA A 141 11.99 -3.41 4.99
CA ALA A 141 10.89 -3.09 5.89
C ALA A 141 11.28 -1.99 6.91
N LEU A 142 12.52 -2.02 7.40
CA LEU A 142 13.04 -0.99 8.30
C LEU A 142 13.25 0.36 7.58
N GLU A 143 13.80 0.33 6.37
CA GLU A 143 13.94 1.53 5.52
C GLU A 143 12.60 2.19 5.27
N LEU A 144 11.58 1.41 4.87
CA LEU A 144 10.22 1.91 4.66
C LEU A 144 9.63 2.53 5.94
N ALA A 145 9.87 1.91 7.10
CA ALA A 145 9.39 2.43 8.37
C ALA A 145 9.99 3.81 8.71
N PHE A 146 11.29 4.01 8.46
CA PHE A 146 11.93 5.32 8.66
C PHE A 146 11.40 6.37 7.68
N MET A 147 11.32 6.06 6.39
CA MET A 147 10.84 7.00 5.37
C MET A 147 9.36 7.37 5.59
N LEU A 148 8.55 6.43 6.06
CA LEU A 148 7.18 6.69 6.46
C LEU A 148 7.11 7.59 7.70
N SER A 149 7.96 7.36 8.69
CA SER A 149 8.03 8.23 9.89
C SER A 149 8.26 9.68 9.49
N ASP A 150 9.22 9.93 8.60
CA ASP A 150 9.51 11.28 8.08
C ASP A 150 8.30 11.87 7.34
N THR A 151 7.60 11.04 6.54
CA THR A 151 6.40 11.46 5.80
C THR A 151 5.26 11.88 6.74
N ILE A 152 5.10 11.18 7.87
CA ILE A 152 4.07 11.48 8.88
C ILE A 152 4.48 12.75 9.65
N GLU A 153 5.73 12.84 10.09
CA GLU A 153 6.25 13.98 10.87
C GLU A 153 6.25 15.30 10.09
N GLN A 154 6.69 15.29 8.81
CA GLN A 154 6.69 16.49 7.97
C GLN A 154 5.28 16.99 7.62
N LYS A 155 4.25 16.17 7.87
CA LYS A 155 2.87 16.46 7.48
C LYS A 155 1.92 16.66 8.66
N ALA A 156 2.35 16.43 9.90
CA ALA A 156 1.67 16.79 11.15
C ALA A 156 1.78 18.29 11.44
#